data_AF-A0A1W9RIT1-F1
#
_entry.id   AF-A0A1W9RIT1-F1
#
_cell.length_a   1.000
_cell.length_b   1.000
_cell.length_c   1.000
_cell.angle_alpha   90.00
_cell.angle_beta   90.00
_cell.angle_gamma   90.00
#
_symmetry.space_group_name_H-M   'P 1'
#
loop_
_entity.id
_entity.type
_entity.pdbx_description
1 polymer ?
#
loop_
_entity_poly.entity_id
_entity_poly.type
_entity_poly.pdbx_seq_one_letter_code
_entity_poly.pdbx_strand_id
1 'polypeptide(L)'
;MDRQIEVLLVDDHVIVRQGIRKLLEEKGIKVIGEAGNGYEAINLTRELHPKIVVMDISLPLLGGIDATRRIKKEFPDTKVIMLTIHSEENYIINSLDAGANGYLLKEAVADELVRAIETVERSLTGYSTIIVRWQRRARESMSSAGLPTGREKYSSSSPRATRANRSRKCFL
;
A
#
# COMPACT_ATOMS: atom_id res chain seq x y z
N MET A 1 -10.00 21.89 -17.94
CA MET A 1 -8.88 21.13 -18.54
C MET A 1 -8.79 19.83 -17.77
N ASP A 2 -9.21 18.72 -18.37
CA ASP A 2 -9.04 17.40 -17.74
C ASP A 2 -7.54 17.13 -17.64
N ARG A 3 -7.02 17.14 -16.41
CA ARG A 3 -5.61 16.90 -16.16
C ARG A 3 -5.37 15.40 -16.29
N GLN A 4 -4.68 15.03 -17.36
CA GLN A 4 -4.30 13.64 -17.60
C GLN A 4 -3.50 13.10 -16.39
N ILE A 5 -3.86 11.91 -15.90
CA ILE A 5 -3.17 11.27 -14.78
C ILE A 5 -1.82 10.77 -15.27
N GLU A 6 -0.75 11.15 -14.58
CA GLU A 6 0.62 10.80 -14.92
C GLU A 6 1.19 9.79 -13.90
N VAL A 7 1.66 8.66 -14.42
CA VAL A 7 2.09 7.50 -13.63
C VAL A 7 3.53 7.11 -13.98
N LEU A 8 4.33 6.81 -12.95
CA LEU A 8 5.59 6.06 -13.09
C LEU A 8 5.30 4.57 -12.85
N LEU A 9 5.69 3.71 -13.79
CA LEU A 9 5.48 2.27 -13.69
C LEU A 9 6.78 1.55 -13.31
N VAL A 10 6.75 0.76 -12.25
CA VAL A 10 7.94 0.09 -11.70
C VAL A 10 7.67 -1.40 -11.56
N ASP A 11 8.34 -2.19 -12.38
CA ASP A 11 8.23 -3.65 -12.42
C ASP A 11 9.50 -4.19 -13.10
N ASP A 12 10.14 -5.23 -12.60
CA ASP A 12 11.33 -5.81 -13.23
C ASP A 12 10.98 -6.73 -14.43
N HIS A 13 9.71 -7.13 -14.56
CA HIS A 13 9.23 -8.00 -15.63
C HIS A 13 8.82 -7.19 -16.86
N VAL A 14 9.73 -7.08 -17.85
CA VAL A 14 9.55 -6.28 -19.07
C VAL A 14 8.21 -6.53 -19.79
N ILE A 15 7.83 -7.80 -19.99
CA ILE A 15 6.58 -8.16 -20.71
C ILE A 15 5.35 -7.68 -19.95
N VAL A 16 5.33 -7.87 -18.62
CA VAL A 16 4.24 -7.44 -17.74
C VAL A 16 4.13 -5.91 -17.75
N ARG A 17 5.27 -5.23 -17.63
CA ARG A 17 5.37 -3.77 -17.65
C ARG A 17 4.82 -3.18 -18.96
N GLN A 18 5.17 -3.75 -20.10
CA GLN A 18 4.63 -3.35 -21.41
C GLN A 18 3.11 -3.56 -21.50
N GLY A 19 2.60 -4.68 -21.00
CA GLY A 19 1.17 -4.97 -20.98
C GLY A 19 0.39 -3.97 -20.13
N ILE A 20 0.87 -3.67 -18.93
CA ILE A 20 0.27 -2.68 -18.02
C ILE A 20 0.33 -1.28 -18.64
N ARG A 21 1.46 -0.89 -19.22
CA ARG A 21 1.62 0.41 -19.88
C ARG A 21 0.56 0.60 -20.96
N LYS A 22 0.43 -0.36 -21.88
CA LYS A 22 -0.55 -0.29 -22.98
C LYS A 22 -1.98 -0.14 -22.44
N LEU A 23 -2.32 -0.93 -21.43
CA LEU A 23 -3.62 -0.90 -20.77
C LEU A 23 -3.93 0.46 -20.13
N LEU A 24 -2.95 1.06 -19.45
CA LEU A 24 -3.11 2.39 -18.83
C LEU A 24 -3.28 3.48 -19.90
N GLU A 25 -2.46 3.45 -20.95
CA GLU A 25 -2.51 4.41 -22.05
C GLU A 25 -3.84 4.32 -22.83
N GLU A 26 -4.36 3.12 -23.09
CA GLU A 26 -5.70 2.89 -23.70
C GLU A 26 -6.85 3.49 -22.86
N LYS A 27 -6.64 3.65 -21.55
CA LYS A 27 -7.60 4.22 -20.60
C LYS A 27 -7.34 5.71 -20.33
N GLY A 28 -6.44 6.33 -21.09
CA GLY A 28 -6.12 7.75 -21.00
C GLY A 28 -5.16 8.12 -19.85
N ILE A 29 -4.58 7.14 -19.14
CA ILE A 29 -3.57 7.34 -18.11
C ILE A 29 -2.19 7.34 -18.78
N LYS A 30 -1.42 8.42 -18.59
CA LYS A 30 -0.11 8.59 -19.21
C LYS A 30 0.99 7.97 -18.36
N VAL A 31 1.74 7.03 -18.93
CA VAL A 31 2.97 6.51 -18.31
C VAL A 31 4.12 7.44 -18.66
N ILE A 32 4.63 8.19 -17.69
CA ILE A 32 5.69 9.20 -17.89
C ILE A 32 7.10 8.64 -17.74
N GLY A 33 7.23 7.44 -17.18
CA GLY A 33 8.50 6.74 -17.02
C GLY A 33 8.30 5.29 -16.65
N GLU A 34 9.35 4.50 -16.83
CA GLU A 34 9.40 3.08 -16.48
C GLU A 34 10.71 2.78 -15.74
N ALA A 35 10.64 1.98 -14.68
CA ALA A 35 11.81 1.50 -13.94
C ALA A 35 11.78 -0.03 -13.80
N GLY A 36 12.96 -0.64 -13.82
CA GLY A 36 13.14 -2.08 -13.58
C GLY A 36 13.60 -2.43 -12.16
N ASN A 37 13.94 -1.44 -11.33
CA ASN A 37 14.39 -1.66 -9.96
C ASN A 37 14.08 -0.46 -9.04
N GLY A 38 14.21 -0.67 -7.72
CA GLY A 38 13.85 0.36 -6.74
C GLY A 38 14.75 1.61 -6.76
N TYR A 39 16.01 1.51 -7.17
CA TYR A 39 16.89 2.67 -7.29
C TYR A 39 16.52 3.55 -8.48
N GLU A 40 16.26 2.93 -9.64
CA GLU A 40 15.72 3.63 -10.81
C GLU A 40 14.39 4.31 -10.50
N ALA A 41 13.51 3.64 -9.76
CA ALA A 41 12.23 4.21 -9.36
C ALA A 41 12.39 5.50 -8.53
N ILE A 42 13.33 5.51 -7.58
CA ILE A 42 13.63 6.71 -6.78
C ILE A 42 14.18 7.83 -7.68
N ASN A 43 15.14 7.52 -8.55
CA ASN A 43 15.75 8.53 -9.43
C ASN A 43 14.73 9.13 -10.39
N LEU A 44 13.93 8.30 -11.06
CA LEU A 44 12.87 8.77 -11.95
C LEU A 44 11.77 9.53 -11.21
N THR A 45 11.50 9.19 -9.94
CA THR A 45 10.59 9.99 -9.12
C THR A 45 11.13 11.40 -8.89
N ARG A 46 12.44 11.54 -8.62
CA ARG A 46 13.10 12.85 -8.47
C ARG A 46 13.11 13.66 -9.77
N GLU A 47 13.26 13.00 -10.91
CA GLU A 47 13.33 13.68 -12.20
C GLU A 47 11.93 14.08 -12.70
N LEU A 48 10.99 13.13 -12.68
CA LEU A 48 9.70 13.26 -13.34
C LEU A 48 8.59 13.79 -12.43
N HIS A 49 8.80 13.79 -11.11
CA HIS A 49 7.81 14.20 -10.10
C HIS A 49 6.42 13.59 -10.33
N PRO A 50 6.30 12.26 -10.51
CA PRO A 50 5.04 11.61 -10.78
C PRO A 50 4.06 11.85 -9.64
N LYS A 51 2.79 12.08 -9.98
CA LYS A 51 1.71 12.10 -8.99
C LYS A 51 1.49 10.72 -8.39
N ILE A 52 1.60 9.67 -9.22
CA ILE A 52 1.34 8.29 -8.83
C ILE A 52 2.48 7.39 -9.30
N VAL A 53 2.93 6.49 -8.44
CA VAL A 53 3.86 5.42 -8.75
C VAL A 53 3.12 4.10 -8.59
N VAL A 54 3.13 3.26 -9.63
CA VAL A 54 2.69 1.87 -9.56
C VAL A 54 3.94 1.02 -9.34
N MET A 55 4.02 0.35 -8.20
CA MET A 55 5.25 -0.25 -7.67
C MET A 55 5.10 -1.74 -7.42
N ASP A 56 5.91 -2.58 -8.07
CA ASP A 56 6.06 -3.97 -7.64
C ASP A 56 6.89 -4.08 -6.35
N ILE A 57 6.64 -5.12 -5.56
CA ILE A 57 7.42 -5.45 -4.36
C ILE A 57 8.75 -6.11 -4.72
N SER A 58 8.73 -7.05 -5.65
CA SER A 58 9.86 -7.96 -5.93
C SER A 58 10.86 -7.36 -6.90
N LEU A 59 11.45 -6.23 -6.51
CA LEU A 59 12.44 -5.55 -7.36
C LEU A 59 13.87 -5.98 -7.02
N PRO A 60 14.76 -6.12 -8.03
CA PRO A 60 16.17 -6.33 -7.78
C PRO A 60 16.81 -5.08 -7.18
N LEU A 61 18.00 -5.24 -6.57
CA LEU A 61 18.83 -4.20 -5.95
C LEU A 61 18.22 -3.50 -4.71
N LEU A 62 17.05 -2.89 -4.86
CA LEU A 62 16.26 -2.30 -3.78
C LEU A 62 14.79 -2.71 -3.97
N GLY A 63 14.23 -3.39 -2.96
CA GLY A 63 12.85 -3.87 -3.01
C GLY A 63 11.83 -2.72 -3.02
N GLY A 64 10.64 -2.99 -3.54
CA GLY A 64 9.59 -1.99 -3.75
C GLY A 64 9.09 -1.33 -2.47
N ILE A 65 9.04 -2.06 -1.35
CA ILE A 65 8.63 -1.52 -0.04
C ILE A 65 9.66 -0.50 0.46
N ASP A 66 10.94 -0.80 0.32
CA ASP A 66 12.01 0.11 0.74
C ASP A 66 12.12 1.31 -0.21
N ALA A 67 11.94 1.10 -1.51
CA ALA A 67 11.83 2.18 -2.48
C ALA A 67 10.65 3.11 -2.16
N THR A 68 9.48 2.54 -1.86
CA THR A 68 8.29 3.28 -1.40
C THR A 68 8.61 4.12 -0.18
N ARG A 69 9.22 3.53 0.87
CA ARG A 69 9.57 4.28 2.09
C ARG A 69 10.48 5.48 1.81
N ARG A 70 11.45 5.33 0.89
CA ARG A 70 12.35 6.42 0.49
C ARG A 70 11.61 7.49 -0.33
N ILE A 71 10.82 7.08 -1.33
CA ILE A 71 9.99 7.97 -2.14
C ILE A 71 9.06 8.78 -1.24
N LYS A 72 8.33 8.14 -0.32
CA LYS A 72 7.39 8.82 0.57
C LYS A 72 8.08 9.79 1.54
N LYS A 73 9.33 9.51 1.92
CA LYS A 73 10.13 10.42 2.77
C LYS A 73 10.59 11.66 2.00
N GLU A 74 10.96 11.54 0.73
CA GLU A 74 11.43 12.64 -0.11
C GLU A 74 10.27 13.42 -0.77
N PHE A 75 9.21 12.70 -1.13
CA PHE A 75 8.04 13.18 -1.89
C PHE A 75 6.75 12.69 -1.21
N PRO A 76 6.33 13.31 -0.09
CA PRO A 76 5.16 12.88 0.68
C PRO A 76 3.85 12.96 -0.12
N ASP A 77 3.78 13.82 -1.14
CA ASP A 77 2.61 14.00 -1.99
C ASP A 77 2.51 12.95 -3.12
N THR A 78 3.63 12.35 -3.53
CA THR A 78 3.63 11.26 -4.52
C THR A 78 2.90 10.07 -3.95
N LYS A 79 1.82 9.64 -4.61
CA LYS A 79 1.04 8.49 -4.18
C LYS A 79 1.67 7.21 -4.71
N VAL A 80 1.66 6.14 -3.93
CA VAL A 80 2.23 4.85 -4.33
C VAL A 80 1.16 3.76 -4.24
N ILE A 81 0.97 3.01 -5.32
CA ILE A 81 0.10 1.82 -5.36
C ILE A 81 1.00 0.61 -5.54
N MET A 82 0.94 -0.33 -4.61
CA MET A 82 1.64 -1.60 -4.78
C MET A 82 0.89 -2.47 -5.78
N LEU A 83 1.60 -3.05 -6.75
CA LEU A 83 1.06 -3.98 -7.74
C LEU A 83 1.93 -5.23 -7.77
N THR A 84 1.48 -6.32 -7.14
CA THR A 84 2.36 -7.45 -6.83
C THR A 84 1.68 -8.81 -6.90
N ILE A 85 2.44 -9.90 -7.02
CA ILE A 85 1.88 -11.26 -6.93
C ILE A 85 1.64 -11.70 -5.47
N HIS A 86 2.27 -11.03 -4.51
CA HIS A 86 2.25 -11.40 -3.11
C HIS A 86 0.92 -11.05 -2.44
N SER A 87 0.31 -12.03 -1.79
CA SER A 87 -1.01 -11.89 -1.15
C SER A 87 -0.96 -12.12 0.36
N GLU A 88 0.22 -12.27 0.92
CA GLU A 88 0.46 -12.53 2.34
C GLU A 88 0.33 -11.26 3.17
N GLU A 89 -0.36 -11.35 4.31
CA GLU A 89 -0.71 -10.20 5.15
C GLU A 89 0.50 -9.32 5.53
N ASN A 90 1.64 -9.94 5.83
CA ASN A 90 2.86 -9.23 6.17
C ASN A 90 3.33 -8.25 5.08
N TYR A 91 3.17 -8.59 3.79
CA TYR A 91 3.55 -7.68 2.71
C TYR A 91 2.61 -6.48 2.62
N ILE A 92 1.32 -6.65 2.90
CA ILE A 92 0.38 -5.52 2.95
C ILE A 92 0.72 -4.61 4.11
N ILE A 93 0.88 -5.16 5.33
CA ILE A 93 1.21 -4.36 6.52
C ILE A 93 2.48 -3.56 6.27
N ASN A 94 3.56 -4.23 5.83
CA ASN A 94 4.84 -3.56 5.57
C ASN A 94 4.75 -2.49 4.46
N SER A 95 3.89 -2.70 3.46
CA SER A 95 3.68 -1.72 2.39
C SER A 95 2.92 -0.49 2.88
N LEU A 96 1.87 -0.69 3.69
CA LEU A 96 1.11 0.40 4.30
C LEU A 96 1.97 1.19 5.28
N ASP A 97 2.78 0.51 6.09
CA ASP A 97 3.73 1.14 7.02
C ASP A 97 4.83 1.92 6.28
N ALA A 98 5.20 1.50 5.07
CA ALA A 98 6.09 2.25 4.19
C ALA A 98 5.44 3.51 3.58
N GLY A 99 4.12 3.68 3.75
CA GLY A 99 3.36 4.83 3.26
C GLY A 99 2.70 4.61 1.89
N ALA A 100 2.49 3.36 1.47
CA ALA A 100 1.71 3.05 0.28
C ALA A 100 0.25 3.50 0.44
N ASN A 101 -0.33 3.99 -0.64
CA ASN A 101 -1.70 4.51 -0.73
C ASN A 101 -2.70 3.49 -1.27
N GLY A 102 -2.23 2.32 -1.72
CA GLY A 102 -3.06 1.22 -2.22
C GLY A 102 -2.26 -0.06 -2.40
N TYR A 103 -2.95 -1.20 -2.44
CA TYR A 103 -2.34 -2.51 -2.65
C TYR A 103 -3.22 -3.36 -3.56
N LEU A 104 -2.63 -3.82 -4.66
CA LEU A 104 -3.27 -4.55 -5.74
C LEU A 104 -2.47 -5.81 -6.08
N LEU A 105 -3.17 -6.90 -6.35
CA LEU A 105 -2.53 -8.10 -6.89
C LEU A 105 -2.33 -7.97 -8.40
N LYS A 106 -1.22 -8.45 -8.97
CA LYS A 106 -0.99 -8.49 -10.43
C LYS A 106 -2.03 -9.34 -11.17
N GLU A 107 -2.67 -10.28 -10.48
CA GLU A 107 -3.81 -11.08 -10.99
C GLU A 107 -5.11 -10.27 -11.13
N ALA A 108 -5.14 -9.03 -10.64
CA ALA A 108 -6.33 -8.20 -10.71
C ALA A 108 -6.69 -7.85 -12.15
N VAL A 109 -7.99 -7.64 -12.37
CA VAL A 109 -8.51 -7.27 -13.69
C VAL A 109 -7.98 -5.88 -14.05
N ALA A 110 -7.66 -5.66 -15.33
CA ALA A 110 -7.20 -4.38 -15.88
C ALA A 110 -7.94 -3.15 -15.34
N ASP A 111 -9.27 -3.21 -15.32
CA ASP A 111 -10.10 -2.11 -14.85
C ASP A 111 -9.99 -1.87 -13.34
N GLU A 112 -9.56 -2.85 -12.54
CA GLU A 112 -9.28 -2.67 -11.11
C GLU A 112 -8.05 -1.78 -10.89
N LEU A 113 -6.98 -1.94 -11.68
CA LEU A 113 -5.82 -1.06 -11.61
C LEU A 113 -6.17 0.38 -11.97
N VAL A 114 -6.93 0.58 -13.05
CA VAL A 114 -7.39 1.90 -13.49
C VAL A 114 -8.24 2.57 -12.40
N ARG A 115 -9.22 1.85 -11.85
CA ARG A 115 -10.05 2.35 -10.74
C ARG A 115 -9.21 2.68 -9.50
N ALA A 116 -8.20 1.88 -9.20
CA ALA A 116 -7.32 2.12 -8.07
C ALA A 116 -6.53 3.43 -8.26
N ILE A 117 -5.95 3.63 -9.44
CA ILE A 117 -5.22 4.86 -9.80
C ILE A 117 -6.13 6.09 -9.68
N GLU A 118 -7.30 6.07 -10.31
CA GLU A 118 -8.25 7.18 -10.26
C GLU A 118 -8.72 7.51 -8.84
N THR A 119 -8.95 6.48 -8.03
CA THR A 119 -9.43 6.66 -6.66
C THR A 119 -8.33 7.19 -5.75
N VAL A 120 -7.08 6.75 -5.93
CA VAL A 120 -5.92 7.30 -5.23
C VAL A 120 -5.65 8.75 -5.66
N GLU A 121 -5.81 9.08 -6.94
CA GLU A 121 -5.64 10.45 -7.46
C GLU A 121 -6.60 11.43 -6.78
N ARG A 122 -7.88 11.05 -6.65
CA ARG A 122 -8.91 11.86 -5.98
C ARG A 122 -8.80 11.88 -4.45
N SER A 123 -8.01 10.98 -3.84
CA SER A 123 -7.91 10.88 -2.39
C SER A 123 -7.10 12.02 -1.79
N LEU A 124 -7.81 12.94 -1.13
CA LEU A 124 -7.23 14.09 -0.42
C LEU A 124 -6.45 13.68 0.84
N THR A 125 -6.76 12.53 1.41
CA THR A 125 -6.10 11.99 2.61
C THR A 125 -5.10 10.91 2.21
N GLY A 126 -3.96 10.83 2.89
CA GLY A 126 -2.83 9.94 2.59
C GLY A 126 -3.11 8.43 2.61
N TYR A 127 -4.36 8.00 2.81
CA TYR A 127 -4.76 6.61 2.81
C TYR A 127 -6.06 6.48 2.01
N SER A 128 -5.97 5.91 0.80
CA SER A 128 -7.14 5.43 0.10
C SER A 128 -7.26 3.94 0.41
N THR A 129 -8.33 3.55 1.08
CA THR A 129 -8.64 2.16 1.41
C THR A 129 -9.02 1.39 0.13
N ILE A 130 -8.04 1.19 -0.74
CA ILE A 130 -8.14 0.27 -1.87
C ILE A 130 -7.22 -0.89 -1.55
N ILE A 131 -7.61 -1.60 -0.50
CA ILE A 131 -7.20 -2.98 -0.24
C ILE A 131 -7.98 -3.77 -1.28
N VAL A 132 -7.43 -3.93 -2.48
CA VAL A 132 -8.25 -4.21 -3.65
C VAL A 132 -9.12 -5.46 -3.49
N ARG A 133 -8.72 -6.50 -2.76
CA ARG A 133 -9.65 -7.62 -2.53
C ARG A 133 -9.23 -8.67 -1.50
N TRP A 134 -8.80 -8.28 -0.31
CA TRP A 134 -8.78 -9.25 0.81
C TRP A 134 -10.18 -9.82 1.10
N GLN A 135 -11.25 -9.06 0.82
CA GLN A 135 -12.63 -9.50 1.08
C GLN A 135 -13.09 -10.73 0.28
N ARG A 136 -12.46 -11.12 -0.85
CA ARG A 136 -12.91 -12.28 -1.63
C ARG A 136 -12.16 -13.57 -1.30
N ARG A 137 -10.82 -13.55 -1.20
CA ARG A 137 -10.05 -14.74 -0.76
C ARG A 137 -10.19 -15.03 0.74
N ALA A 138 -10.32 -14.02 1.60
CA ALA A 138 -10.54 -14.25 3.03
C ALA A 138 -11.89 -14.95 3.32
N ARG A 139 -12.93 -14.72 2.50
CA ARG A 139 -14.21 -15.46 2.61
C ARG A 139 -14.08 -16.94 2.24
N GLU A 140 -13.17 -17.29 1.34
CA GLU A 140 -12.92 -18.67 0.91
C GLU A 140 -12.03 -19.42 1.92
N SER A 141 -11.06 -18.76 2.55
CA SER A 141 -10.19 -19.35 3.58
C SER A 141 -10.76 -19.34 5.01
N MET A 142 -11.65 -18.41 5.36
CA MET A 142 -12.32 -18.38 6.69
C MET A 142 -13.52 -19.35 6.78
N SER A 143 -14.01 -19.91 5.66
CA SER A 143 -15.00 -20.98 5.71
C SER A 143 -14.41 -22.33 6.11
N SER A 144 -13.08 -22.50 6.08
CA SER A 144 -12.38 -23.73 6.48
C SER A 144 -11.65 -23.62 7.83
N ALA A 145 -11.39 -22.41 8.33
CA ALA A 145 -10.79 -22.15 9.63
C ALA A 145 -11.80 -21.47 10.57
N GLY A 146 -12.71 -22.24 11.16
CA GLY A 146 -13.68 -21.72 12.12
C GLY A 146 -13.03 -21.21 13.40
N LEU A 147 -13.12 -19.90 13.68
CA LEU A 147 -12.86 -19.27 14.98
C LEU A 147 -13.72 -17.99 15.13
N PRO A 148 -13.96 -17.50 16.38
CA PRO A 148 -15.28 -17.05 16.82
C PRO A 148 -15.62 -15.60 16.49
N THR A 149 -16.91 -15.37 16.25
CA THR A 149 -17.53 -14.07 16.07
C THR A 149 -17.64 -13.31 17.40
N GLY A 150 -16.56 -12.64 17.79
CA GLY A 150 -16.53 -11.76 18.97
C GLY A 150 -17.20 -10.41 18.71
N ARG A 151 -18.53 -10.35 18.80
CA ARG A 151 -19.20 -9.13 19.27
C ARG A 151 -19.19 -9.18 20.79
N GLU A 152 -18.31 -8.43 21.46
CA GLU A 152 -18.60 -7.93 22.82
C GLU A 152 -17.74 -6.73 23.24
N LYS A 153 -18.38 -5.56 23.14
CA LYS A 153 -18.41 -4.44 24.10
C LYS A 153 -17.07 -3.86 24.59
N TYR A 154 -16.65 -2.79 23.91
CA TYR A 154 -16.21 -1.59 24.63
C TYR A 154 -17.44 -0.97 25.33
N SER A 155 -17.55 -1.12 26.64
CA SER A 155 -18.35 -0.21 27.47
C SER A 155 -17.58 0.17 28.72
N SER A 156 -17.34 1.48 28.80
CA SER A 156 -16.77 2.24 29.90
C SER A 156 -17.51 2.04 31.23
N SER A 157 -16.75 1.91 32.33
CA SER A 157 -17.05 2.55 33.62
C SER A 157 -15.90 2.34 34.62
N SER A 158 -15.20 3.43 34.95
CA SER A 158 -14.70 3.64 36.33
C SER A 158 -15.90 4.07 37.20
N PRO A 159 -15.91 4.05 38.57
CA PRO A 159 -14.76 4.21 39.47
C PRO A 159 -14.81 3.44 40.83
N ARG A 160 -13.66 3.29 41.53
CA ARG A 160 -13.42 3.80 42.90
C ARG A 160 -12.16 3.22 43.55
N ALA A 161 -11.57 4.08 44.36
CA ALA A 161 -10.32 3.99 45.07
C ALA A 161 -10.32 3.00 46.24
N THR A 162 -9.14 2.48 46.58
CA THR A 162 -8.60 2.51 47.95
C THR A 162 -7.08 2.65 47.92
N ARG A 163 -6.59 3.66 48.64
CA ARG A 163 -5.19 3.86 49.05
C ARG A 163 -4.89 2.94 50.24
N ALA A 164 -3.66 2.39 50.30
CA ALA A 164 -2.71 2.52 51.44
C ALA A 164 -1.48 1.60 51.18
N ASN A 165 -0.29 2.16 50.92
CA ASN A 165 0.76 2.54 51.89
C ASN A 165 1.70 1.35 52.23
N ARG A 166 2.84 1.20 51.54
CA ARG A 166 4.19 1.78 51.79
C ARG A 166 5.10 0.94 52.73
N SER A 167 6.18 0.46 52.12
CA SER A 167 7.60 0.69 52.47
C SER A 167 8.36 -0.11 53.55
N ARG A 168 9.55 -0.59 53.10
CA ARG A 168 10.89 -0.63 53.75
C ARG A 168 11.09 -1.68 54.87
N LYS A 169 12.05 -2.62 54.81
CA LYS A 169 13.55 -2.52 54.89
C LYS A 169 14.06 -1.61 56.03
N CYS A 170 14.42 -2.19 57.18
CA CYS A 170 15.74 -2.10 57.87
C CYS A 170 15.69 -2.53 59.37
N PHE A 171 16.80 -3.14 59.85
CA PHE A 171 17.23 -3.46 61.25
C PHE A 171 16.36 -4.47 62.03
N LEU A 172 16.87 -5.51 62.71
CA LEU A 172 18.19 -5.92 63.25
C LEU A 172 18.37 -7.43 63.06
#